data_AF-A0A9W7JEB5-F1
#
_entry.id   AF-A0A9W7JEB5-F1
#
_cell.length_a   1.000
_cell.length_b   1.000
_cell.length_c   1.000
_cell.angle_alpha   90.00
_cell.angle_beta   90.00
_cell.angle_gamma   90.00
#
_symmetry.space_group_name_H-M   'P 1'
#
loop_
_entity.id
_entity.type
_entity.pdbx_description
1 polymer ?
#
loop_
_entity_poly.entity_id
_entity_poly.type
_entity_poly.pdbx_seq_one_letter_code
_entity_poly.pdbx_strand_id
1 'polypeptide(L)'
;MGRGKFKGKPTGHRHFSTPEELRAGTSARPRTFKREEAEVEEEEEESEEEVKRKGTQGLIEIENPNLAKQKNVKAKDVDMGITTELSRREREEIEKQKAHERYMKLQEQGKTEQARKDLERLALIRQQRADAAKKREEEKAAREQKKTEARK
;
A
#
# COMPACT_ATOMS: atom_id res chain seq x y z
N MET A 1 -17.31 -52.05 3.23
CA MET A 1 -17.49 -50.67 2.73
C MET A 1 -16.12 -50.11 2.33
N GLY A 2 -15.78 -50.17 1.03
CA GLY A 2 -14.49 -49.72 0.54
C GLY A 2 -14.43 -48.18 0.46
N ARG A 3 -13.65 -47.54 1.32
CA ARG A 3 -13.39 -46.10 1.20
C ARG A 3 -12.41 -45.87 0.05
N GLY A 4 -12.91 -45.40 -1.08
CA GLY A 4 -12.10 -45.03 -2.24
C GLY A 4 -11.07 -43.96 -1.87
N LYS A 5 -9.82 -44.15 -2.29
CA LYS A 5 -8.75 -43.15 -2.08
C LYS A 5 -8.99 -41.96 -3.00
N PHE A 6 -9.48 -40.85 -2.44
CA PHE A 6 -9.59 -39.57 -3.16
C PHE A 6 -8.18 -39.03 -3.43
N LYS A 7 -7.72 -39.13 -4.68
CA LYS A 7 -6.51 -38.44 -5.15
C LYS A 7 -6.92 -37.03 -5.55
N GLY A 8 -6.70 -36.06 -4.67
CA GLY A 8 -6.85 -34.64 -5.01
C GLY A 8 -5.87 -34.29 -6.13
N LYS A 9 -6.38 -33.77 -7.26
CA LYS A 9 -5.52 -33.22 -8.31
C LYS A 9 -4.77 -32.02 -7.71
N PRO A 10 -3.48 -31.79 -8.06
CA PRO A 10 -2.79 -30.59 -7.65
C PRO A 10 -3.56 -29.39 -8.18
N THR A 11 -4.19 -28.61 -7.29
CA THR A 11 -4.82 -27.36 -7.67
C THR A 11 -3.71 -26.45 -8.20
N GLY A 12 -3.74 -26.19 -9.50
CA GLY A 12 -2.73 -25.39 -10.19
C GLY A 12 -2.43 -24.11 -9.44
N HIS A 13 -1.14 -23.75 -9.37
CA HIS A 13 -0.70 -22.55 -8.69
C HIS A 13 -1.38 -21.33 -9.33
N ARG A 14 -2.10 -20.54 -8.53
CA ARG A 14 -2.74 -19.32 -9.01
C ARG A 14 -1.70 -18.21 -9.01
N HIS A 15 -1.36 -17.71 -10.19
CA HIS A 15 -0.52 -16.53 -10.33
C HIS A 15 -1.39 -15.28 -10.14
N PHE A 16 -1.14 -14.54 -9.07
CA PHE A 16 -1.74 -13.23 -8.84
C PHE A 16 -0.73 -12.16 -9.26
N SER A 17 -1.18 -11.14 -9.99
CA SER A 17 -0.36 -9.99 -10.33
C SER A 17 0.07 -9.24 -9.07
N THR A 18 1.35 -8.91 -8.95
CA THR A 18 1.83 -8.10 -7.84
C THR A 18 1.43 -6.62 -8.01
N PRO A 19 1.38 -5.82 -6.92
CA PRO A 19 1.11 -4.39 -7.02
C PRO A 19 2.11 -3.63 -7.90
N GLU A 20 3.38 -4.09 -7.95
CA GLU A 20 4.40 -3.51 -8.81
C GLU A 20 4.14 -3.82 -10.30
N GLU A 21 3.74 -5.04 -10.63
CA GLU A 21 3.35 -5.44 -12.00
C GLU A 21 2.09 -4.74 -12.49
N LEU A 22 1.14 -4.45 -11.59
CA LEU A 22 -0.06 -3.67 -11.91
C LEU A 22 0.30 -2.22 -12.26
N ARG A 23 1.24 -1.60 -11.53
CA ARG A 23 1.72 -0.24 -11.81
C ARG A 23 2.56 -0.19 -13.09
N ALA A 24 3.38 -1.19 -13.34
CA ALA A 24 4.20 -1.29 -14.54
C ALA A 24 3.39 -1.64 -15.81
N GLY A 25 2.10 -1.99 -15.67
CA GLY A 25 1.23 -2.37 -16.79
C GLY A 25 1.61 -3.70 -17.45
N THR A 26 2.54 -4.47 -16.87
CA THR A 26 3.00 -5.77 -17.37
C THR A 26 2.15 -6.93 -16.85
N SER A 27 1.09 -6.64 -16.08
CA SER A 27 0.21 -7.66 -15.52
C SER A 27 -0.38 -8.56 -16.61
N ALA A 28 -0.45 -9.87 -16.34
CA ALA A 28 -1.04 -10.89 -17.23
C ALA A 28 -2.57 -10.77 -17.41
N ARG A 29 -3.18 -9.63 -17.01
CA ARG A 29 -4.61 -9.37 -17.13
C ARG A 29 -4.89 -8.97 -18.58
N PRO A 30 -5.93 -9.53 -19.23
CA PRO A 30 -6.26 -9.16 -20.61
C PRO A 30 -6.59 -7.67 -20.69
N ARG A 31 -6.09 -6.99 -21.73
CA ARG A 31 -6.29 -5.54 -21.96
C ARG A 31 -7.77 -5.14 -22.04
N THR A 32 -8.68 -6.09 -22.27
CA THR A 32 -10.13 -5.89 -22.28
C THR A 32 -10.77 -5.76 -20.88
N PHE A 33 -10.04 -6.13 -19.82
CA PHE A 33 -10.48 -5.92 -18.43
C PHE A 33 -9.87 -4.66 -17.81
N LYS A 34 -9.20 -3.84 -18.64
CA LYS A 34 -8.83 -2.48 -18.26
C LYS A 34 -10.16 -1.78 -17.99
N ARG A 35 -10.47 -1.57 -16.70
CA ARG A 35 -11.52 -0.64 -16.29
C ARG A 35 -11.26 0.60 -17.12
N GLU A 36 -12.21 0.96 -17.97
CA GLU A 36 -12.25 2.29 -18.57
C GLU A 36 -12.10 3.24 -17.38
N GLU A 37 -10.87 3.72 -17.17
CA GLU A 37 -10.71 5.05 -16.64
C GLU A 37 -11.53 5.87 -17.62
N ALA A 38 -12.71 6.27 -17.15
CA ALA A 38 -13.46 7.32 -17.79
C ALA A 38 -12.49 8.50 -17.83
N GLU A 39 -11.73 8.59 -18.92
CA GLU A 39 -11.44 9.86 -19.56
C GLU A 39 -12.81 10.47 -19.73
N VAL A 40 -13.19 11.28 -18.73
CA VAL A 40 -14.17 12.33 -18.91
C VAL A 40 -13.47 13.26 -19.90
N GLU A 41 -13.60 12.94 -21.17
CA GLU A 41 -13.53 13.91 -22.24
C GLU A 41 -14.65 14.89 -21.89
N GLU A 42 -14.28 15.99 -21.22
CA GLU A 42 -15.11 17.18 -21.14
C GLU A 42 -15.30 17.65 -22.59
N GLU A 43 -16.27 17.07 -23.29
CA GLU A 43 -16.94 17.77 -24.37
C GLU A 43 -17.62 18.98 -23.71
N GLU A 44 -16.92 20.11 -23.77
CA GLU A 44 -17.52 21.44 -23.65
C GLU A 44 -18.56 21.58 -24.76
N GLU A 45 -19.76 21.02 -24.55
CA GLU A 45 -20.95 21.51 -25.22
C GLU A 45 -21.33 22.86 -24.58
N GLU A 46 -20.67 23.91 -25.06
CA GLU A 46 -21.14 25.28 -25.01
C GLU A 46 -22.46 25.36 -25.79
N SER A 47 -23.54 24.94 -25.14
CA SER A 47 -24.90 25.26 -25.56
C SER A 47 -25.50 26.18 -24.50
N GLU A 48 -25.41 27.48 -24.75
CA GLU A 48 -26.28 28.48 -24.14
C GLU A 48 -27.72 28.24 -24.61
N GLU A 49 -28.30 27.10 -24.23
CA GLU A 49 -29.73 26.93 -24.31
C GLU A 49 -30.34 27.68 -23.12
N GLU A 50 -30.73 28.92 -23.38
CA GLU A 50 -31.77 29.61 -22.63
C GLU A 50 -33.01 28.71 -22.61
N VAL A 51 -33.08 27.83 -21.61
CA VAL A 51 -34.28 27.03 -21.34
C VAL A 51 -35.41 28.00 -21.06
N LYS A 52 -36.24 28.26 -22.08
CA LYS A 52 -37.43 29.08 -21.97
C LYS A 52 -38.29 28.54 -20.84
N ARG A 53 -38.25 29.21 -19.69
CA ARG A 53 -39.02 28.83 -18.50
C ARG A 53 -40.50 28.88 -18.86
N LYS A 54 -41.21 27.77 -18.67
CA LYS A 54 -42.63 27.67 -19.05
C LYS A 54 -43.48 28.35 -17.97
N GLY A 55 -44.37 29.25 -18.38
CA GLY A 55 -45.38 29.85 -17.52
C GLY A 55 -44.83 30.83 -16.47
N THR A 56 -45.38 30.81 -15.25
CA THR A 56 -45.07 31.76 -14.16
C THR A 56 -43.77 31.45 -13.41
N GLN A 57 -43.00 30.45 -13.83
CA GLN A 57 -41.73 30.03 -13.21
C GLN A 57 -40.63 31.12 -13.20
N GLY A 58 -40.79 32.18 -13.99
CA GLY A 58 -39.91 33.36 -13.95
C GLY A 58 -40.35 34.48 -13.01
N LEU A 59 -41.58 34.45 -12.48
CA LEU A 59 -42.13 35.47 -11.58
C LEU A 59 -41.83 35.21 -10.10
N ILE A 60 -41.51 33.97 -9.73
CA ILE A 60 -41.21 33.59 -8.35
C ILE A 60 -39.69 33.56 -8.19
N GLU A 61 -39.16 34.46 -7.37
CA GLU A 61 -37.75 34.49 -7.01
C GLU A 61 -37.43 33.28 -6.12
N ILE A 62 -36.67 32.33 -6.66
CA ILE A 62 -36.23 31.15 -5.92
C ILE A 62 -34.98 31.54 -5.11
N GLU A 63 -35.17 31.94 -3.86
CA GLU A 63 -34.10 32.17 -2.88
C GLU A 63 -33.53 30.85 -2.32
N ASN A 64 -33.18 29.90 -3.19
CA ASN A 64 -32.53 28.67 -2.76
C ASN A 64 -31.01 28.89 -2.77
N PRO A 65 -30.35 28.97 -1.61
CA PRO A 65 -28.90 29.20 -1.52
C PRO A 65 -28.09 28.06 -2.17
N ASN A 66 -28.68 26.86 -2.32
CA ASN A 66 -28.05 25.72 -3.00
C ASN A 66 -28.33 25.68 -4.51
N LEU A 67 -29.07 26.64 -5.07
CA LEU A 67 -29.28 26.76 -6.53
C LEU A 67 -28.06 27.37 -7.24
N ALA A 68 -27.08 27.89 -6.49
CA ALA A 68 -25.87 28.44 -7.05
C ALA A 68 -25.12 27.37 -7.85
N LYS A 69 -25.12 27.51 -9.19
CA LYS A 69 -24.33 26.69 -10.10
C LYS A 69 -22.85 26.87 -9.73
N GLN A 70 -22.12 25.76 -9.64
CA GLN A 70 -20.68 25.81 -9.36
C GLN A 70 -19.98 26.54 -10.51
N LYS A 71 -19.19 27.56 -10.18
CA LYS A 71 -18.39 28.31 -11.16
C LYS A 71 -16.99 27.72 -11.18
N ASN A 72 -16.49 27.42 -12.36
CA ASN A 72 -15.11 26.97 -12.55
C ASN A 72 -14.15 28.14 -12.30
N VAL A 73 -13.45 28.12 -11.18
CA VAL A 73 -12.42 29.12 -10.85
C VAL A 73 -11.07 28.62 -11.36
N LYS A 74 -10.31 29.51 -12.01
CA LYS A 74 -8.98 29.18 -12.53
C LYS A 74 -7.99 29.03 -11.38
N ALA A 75 -7.07 28.08 -11.47
CA ALA A 75 -6.10 27.77 -10.40
C ALA A 75 -5.23 28.96 -9.96
N LYS A 76 -5.12 30.01 -10.78
CA LYS A 76 -4.37 31.24 -10.48
C LYS A 76 -5.08 32.17 -9.49
N ASP A 77 -6.40 32.07 -9.39
CA ASP A 77 -7.23 32.94 -8.54
C ASP A 77 -7.59 32.27 -7.20
N VAL A 78 -6.97 31.12 -6.90
CA VAL A 78 -7.16 30.38 -5.64
C VAL A 78 -6.16 30.91 -4.61
N ASP A 79 -6.67 31.67 -3.63
CA ASP A 79 -5.89 32.15 -2.49
C ASP A 79 -5.46 30.98 -1.59
N MET A 80 -4.23 30.49 -1.78
CA MET A 80 -3.60 29.46 -0.94
C MET A 80 -3.28 29.92 0.50
N GLY A 81 -3.49 31.20 0.81
CA GLY A 81 -3.19 31.80 2.12
C GLY A 81 -4.29 31.61 3.18
N ILE A 82 -5.48 31.18 2.77
CA ILE A 82 -6.56 30.83 3.70
C ILE A 82 -6.31 29.38 4.12
N THR A 83 -5.71 29.18 5.29
CA THR A 83 -5.67 27.85 5.91
C THR A 83 -7.11 27.46 6.22
N THR A 84 -7.76 26.81 5.28
CA THR A 84 -9.02 26.12 5.53
C THR A 84 -8.72 25.15 6.67
N GLU A 85 -9.28 25.47 7.83
CA GLU A 85 -9.17 24.63 8.99
C GLU A 85 -9.70 23.25 8.59
N LEU A 86 -8.77 22.29 8.44
CA LEU A 86 -9.07 20.93 8.01
C LEU A 86 -10.32 20.45 8.75
N SER A 87 -11.28 19.91 7.99
CA SER A 87 -12.51 19.39 8.53
C SER A 87 -12.20 18.40 9.66
N ARG A 88 -13.06 18.28 10.68
CA ARG A 88 -12.82 17.35 11.81
C ARG A 88 -12.45 15.95 11.31
N ARG A 89 -13.09 15.51 10.22
CA ARG A 89 -12.80 14.23 9.54
C ARG A 89 -11.38 14.16 9.00
N GLU A 90 -10.91 15.21 8.34
CA GLU A 90 -9.57 15.27 7.75
C GLU A 90 -8.49 15.31 8.84
N ARG A 91 -8.73 15.99 9.96
CA ARG A 91 -7.82 15.98 11.11
C ARG A 91 -7.67 14.58 11.70
N GLU A 92 -8.78 13.89 11.93
CA GLU A 92 -8.78 12.51 12.46
C GLU A 92 -8.09 11.53 11.48
N GLU A 93 -8.29 11.69 10.18
CA GLU A 93 -7.63 10.86 9.17
C GLU A 93 -6.11 11.08 9.14
N ILE A 94 -5.65 12.33 9.23
CA ILE A 94 -4.22 12.66 9.28
C ILE A 94 -3.60 12.16 10.59
N GLU A 95 -4.30 12.28 11.72
CA GLU A 95 -3.82 11.73 12.99
C GLU A 95 -3.72 10.21 12.97
N LYS A 96 -4.69 9.53 12.34
CA LYS A 96 -4.66 8.08 12.14
C LYS A 96 -3.48 7.65 11.26
N GLN A 97 -3.22 8.39 10.18
CA GLN A 97 -2.06 8.16 9.32
C GLN A 97 -0.75 8.35 10.09
N LYS A 98 -0.59 9.48 10.79
CA LYS A 98 0.58 9.76 11.63
C LYS A 98 0.79 8.71 12.73
N ALA A 99 -0.28 8.24 13.36
CA ALA A 99 -0.21 7.19 14.38
C ALA A 99 0.26 5.85 13.78
N HIS A 100 -0.26 5.48 12.61
CA HIS A 100 0.18 4.30 11.87
C HIS A 100 1.65 4.40 11.47
N GLU A 101 2.07 5.52 10.88
CA GLU A 101 3.47 5.77 10.52
C GLU A 101 4.39 5.70 11.74
N ARG A 102 3.97 6.28 12.86
CA ARG A 102 4.74 6.21 14.11
C ARG A 102 4.87 4.78 14.61
N TYR A 103 3.80 3.99 14.54
CA TYR A 103 3.82 2.58 14.91
C TYR A 103 4.79 1.80 14.01
N MET A 104 4.69 1.97 12.69
CA MET A 104 5.59 1.33 11.72
C MET A 104 7.05 1.72 11.98
N LYS A 105 7.32 3.01 12.19
CA LYS A 105 8.66 3.51 12.53
C LYS A 105 9.20 2.94 13.83
N LEU A 106 8.35 2.78 14.86
CA LEU A 106 8.76 2.15 16.12
C LEU A 106 9.05 0.66 15.95
N GLN A 107 8.33 -0.02 15.06
CA GLN A 107 8.55 -1.42 14.74
C GLN A 107 9.86 -1.61 13.95
N GLU A 108 10.12 -0.76 12.96
CA GLU A 108 11.40 -0.71 12.24
C GLU A 108 12.58 -0.43 13.17
N GLN A 109 12.40 0.47 14.14
CA GLN A 109 13.38 0.76 15.18
C GLN A 109 13.58 -0.37 16.18
N GLY A 110 12.79 -1.45 16.12
CA GLY A 110 12.88 -2.54 17.08
C GLY A 110 12.35 -2.17 18.47
N LYS A 111 11.59 -1.08 18.61
CA LYS A 111 11.13 -0.58 19.91
C LYS A 111 9.83 -1.24 20.38
N THR A 112 9.03 -1.78 19.47
CA THR A 112 7.83 -2.57 19.81
C THR A 112 8.24 -3.90 20.43
N GLU A 113 7.43 -4.43 21.35
CA GLU A 113 7.74 -5.70 22.03
C GLU A 113 7.90 -6.87 21.06
N GLN A 114 7.11 -6.88 19.98
CA GLN A 114 7.23 -7.88 18.91
C GLN A 114 8.59 -7.79 18.22
N ALA A 115 8.99 -6.59 17.80
CA ALA A 115 10.26 -6.41 17.11
C ALA A 115 11.46 -6.68 18.03
N ARG A 116 11.38 -6.36 19.33
CA ARG A 116 12.40 -6.75 20.32
C ARG A 116 12.57 -8.27 20.38
N LYS A 117 11.48 -9.02 20.50
CA LYS A 117 11.50 -10.49 20.51
C LYS A 117 12.08 -11.07 19.21
N ASP A 118 11.73 -10.49 18.06
CA ASP A 118 12.27 -10.91 16.78
C ASP A 118 13.78 -10.63 16.67
N LEU A 119 14.23 -9.46 17.12
CA LEU A 119 15.66 -9.12 17.17
C LEU A 119 16.43 -10.03 18.13
N GLU A 120 15.88 -10.33 19.31
CA GLU A 120 16.44 -11.27 20.29
C GLU A 120 16.56 -12.68 19.69
N ARG A 121 15.51 -13.15 19.01
CA ARG A 121 15.52 -14.44 18.30
C ARG A 121 16.61 -14.48 17.23
N LEU A 122 16.73 -13.41 16.43
CA LEU A 122 17.78 -13.30 15.41
C LEU A 122 19.18 -13.24 16.03
N ALA A 123 19.35 -12.56 17.17
CA ALA A 123 20.61 -12.51 17.91
C ALA A 123 21.02 -13.90 18.41
N LEU A 124 20.09 -14.67 18.98
CA LEU A 124 20.34 -16.05 19.41
C LEU A 124 20.81 -16.94 18.25
N ILE A 125 20.16 -16.83 17.08
CA ILE A 125 20.56 -17.60 15.89
C ILE A 125 21.95 -17.18 15.41
N ARG A 126 22.27 -15.87 15.44
CA ARG A 126 23.61 -15.38 15.10
C ARG A 126 24.67 -15.93 16.05
N GLN A 127 24.40 -15.96 17.36
CA GLN A 127 25.28 -16.55 18.37
C GLN A 127 25.50 -18.04 18.11
N GLN A 128 24.42 -18.82 17.93
CA GLN A 128 24.53 -20.25 17.62
C GLN A 128 25.35 -20.53 16.35
N ARG A 129 25.21 -19.69 15.33
CA ARG A 129 26.01 -19.80 14.10
C ARG A 129 27.48 -19.46 14.34
N ALA A 130 27.76 -18.40 15.09
CA ALA A 130 29.12 -18.00 15.43
C ALA A 130 29.82 -19.07 16.29
N ASP A 131 29.12 -19.61 17.29
CA ASP A 131 29.66 -20.67 18.15
C ASP A 131 29.89 -21.97 17.39
N ALA A 132 28.99 -22.33 16.47
CA ALA A 132 29.19 -23.48 15.58
C ALA A 132 30.37 -23.28 14.61
N ALA A 133 30.58 -22.05 14.11
CA ALA A 133 31.73 -21.73 13.27
C ALA A 133 33.04 -21.82 14.06
N LYS A 134 33.09 -21.21 15.26
CA LYS A 134 34.24 -21.30 16.17
C LYS A 134 34.59 -22.74 16.53
N LYS A 135 33.59 -23.56 16.93
CA LYS A 135 33.81 -24.99 17.22
C LYS A 135 34.38 -25.76 16.03
N ARG A 136 33.94 -25.45 14.80
CA ARG A 136 34.48 -26.07 13.58
C ARG A 136 35.90 -25.63 13.29
N GLU A 137 36.24 -24.36 13.54
CA GLU A 137 37.60 -23.84 13.36
C GLU A 137 38.56 -24.43 14.39
N GLU A 138 38.16 -24.51 15.66
CA GLU A 138 38.93 -25.15 16.73
C GLU A 138 39.16 -26.65 16.44
N GLU A 139 38.13 -27.37 15.99
CA GLU A 139 38.29 -28.78 15.63
C GLU A 139 39.22 -28.96 14.43
N LYS A 140 39.13 -28.09 13.41
CA LYS A 140 40.05 -28.12 12.27
C LYS A 140 41.48 -27.81 12.68
N ALA A 141 41.69 -26.78 13.49
CA ALA A 141 43.00 -26.41 14.00
C ALA A 141 43.61 -27.53 14.86
N ALA A 142 42.84 -28.17 15.75
CA ALA A 142 43.30 -29.31 16.55
C ALA A 142 43.64 -30.53 15.67
N ARG A 143 42.84 -30.79 14.61
CA ARG A 143 43.14 -31.86 13.64
C ARG A 143 44.41 -31.56 12.84
N GLU A 144 44.67 -30.30 12.50
CA GLU A 144 45.89 -29.88 11.80
C GLU A 144 47.12 -29.97 12.71
N GLN A 145 47.03 -29.50 13.96
CA GLN A 145 48.10 -29.65 14.96
C GLN A 145 48.47 -31.11 15.16
N LYS A 146 47.48 -32.00 15.36
CA LYS A 146 47.72 -33.46 15.47
C LYS A 146 48.38 -34.05 14.22
N LYS A 147 48.01 -33.59 13.01
CA LYS A 147 48.65 -34.02 11.76
C LYS A 147 50.09 -33.51 11.64
N THR A 148 50.37 -32.29 12.10
CA THR A 148 51.74 -31.75 12.10
C THR A 148 52.63 -32.41 13.14
N GLU A 149 52.09 -32.73 14.33
CA GLU A 149 52.79 -33.49 15.37
C GLU A 149 53.08 -34.92 14.91
N ALA A 150 52.12 -35.59 14.26
CA ALA A 150 52.32 -36.94 13.73
C ALA A 150 53.27 -37.02 12.52
N ARG A 151 53.59 -35.88 11.89
CA ARG A 151 54.57 -35.79 10.79
C ARG A 151 55.98 -35.43 11.26
N LYS A 152 56.14 -35.05 12.52
CA LYS A 152 57.43 -34.74 13.15
C LYS A 152 58.02 -35.98 13.79
#